data_AF-S7XPA5-F1
#
_entry.id   AF-S7XPA5-F1
#
_cell.length_a   1.000
_cell.length_b   1.000
_cell.length_c   1.000
_cell.angle_alpha   90.00
_cell.angle_beta   90.00
_cell.angle_gamma   90.00
#
_symmetry.space_group_name_H-M   'P 1'
#
loop_
_entity.id
_entity.type
_entity.pdbx_description
1 polymer ?
#
loop_
_entity_poly.entity_id
_entity_poly.type
_entity_poly.pdbx_seq_one_letter_code
_entity_poly.pdbx_strand_id
1 'polypeptide(L)'
;MVIESRRFTERASASTSSSPSCFKQIMNELTCWKKSLMLTPVDMKVITPQVYSVLFFALFLSLQVYIFTLPFLFTNGIFSGINSIVSIFVFYMIFIIYSFLGGYFYRLFLKKENDSSYLSYVAVCLYACSYAPVCVFLTILLKMVGFIFILALALIAQFYISSCLTMDYNFTNTRDIFIFSLMTMIIEFALVSVLQVYVLSSVIVQSSTSTI
;
A
#
# COMPACT_ATOMS: atom_id res chain seq x y z
N MET A 1 38.96 22.54 -51.38
CA MET A 1 39.45 21.20 -51.76
C MET A 1 39.15 20.28 -50.58
N VAL A 2 38.27 19.32 -50.80
CA VAL A 2 37.79 18.31 -49.82
C VAL A 2 38.82 17.19 -49.74
N ILE A 3 39.22 16.78 -48.53
CA ILE A 3 39.63 15.39 -48.25
C ILE A 3 39.08 15.01 -46.86
N GLU A 4 38.02 14.19 -46.88
CA GLU A 4 37.61 13.32 -45.78
C GLU A 4 38.75 12.39 -45.35
N SER A 5 38.94 12.20 -44.05
CA SER A 5 39.43 10.91 -43.55
C SER A 5 38.65 10.49 -42.31
N ARG A 6 37.81 9.48 -42.54
CA ARG A 6 37.11 8.66 -41.56
C ARG A 6 38.03 8.25 -40.40
N ARG A 7 37.59 8.52 -39.18
CA ARG A 7 37.82 7.60 -38.05
C ARG A 7 36.47 7.25 -37.43
N PHE A 8 35.74 6.43 -38.17
CA PHE A 8 34.99 5.35 -37.53
C PHE A 8 36.01 4.46 -36.83
N THR A 9 35.80 4.19 -35.54
CA THR A 9 35.78 2.85 -34.91
C THR A 9 36.26 2.98 -33.47
N GLU A 10 35.33 3.30 -32.57
CA GLU A 10 35.32 2.66 -31.25
C GLU A 10 33.87 2.60 -30.74
N ARG A 11 33.09 1.72 -31.40
CA ARG A 11 32.02 1.02 -30.71
C ARG A 11 32.71 -0.01 -29.81
N ALA A 12 32.79 0.28 -28.52
CA ALA A 12 32.98 -0.73 -27.49
C ALA A 12 32.05 -0.39 -26.31
N SER A 13 30.78 -0.76 -26.51
CA SER A 13 29.96 -1.45 -25.51
C SER A 13 30.37 -1.29 -24.04
N ALA A 14 29.73 -0.34 -23.35
CA ALA A 14 29.53 -0.40 -21.90
C ALA A 14 28.09 -0.02 -21.54
N SER A 15 27.12 -0.55 -22.29
CA SER A 15 25.75 -0.68 -21.82
C SER A 15 25.59 -2.10 -21.24
N THR A 16 26.32 -2.40 -20.17
CA THR A 16 25.91 -3.45 -19.25
C THR A 16 24.73 -2.89 -18.46
N SER A 17 23.55 -2.94 -19.06
CA SER A 17 22.27 -2.99 -18.35
C SER A 17 22.24 -4.30 -17.53
N SER A 18 23.11 -4.41 -16.54
CA SER A 18 23.03 -5.48 -15.56
C SER A 18 21.76 -5.22 -14.78
N SER A 19 20.70 -5.91 -15.17
CA SER A 19 19.44 -5.97 -14.42
C SER A 19 19.80 -6.13 -12.94
N PRO A 20 19.40 -5.20 -12.06
CA PRO A 20 19.82 -5.25 -10.67
C PRO A 20 19.44 -6.62 -10.12
N SER A 21 20.39 -7.31 -9.48
CA SER A 21 20.14 -8.65 -8.95
C SER A 21 18.86 -8.65 -8.11
N CYS A 22 18.03 -9.69 -8.24
CA CYS A 22 16.74 -9.81 -7.55
C CYS A 22 16.83 -9.41 -6.06
N PHE A 23 17.92 -9.79 -5.40
CA PHE A 23 18.22 -9.40 -4.02
C PHE A 23 18.34 -7.89 -3.79
N LYS A 24 19.03 -7.16 -4.68
CA LYS A 24 19.13 -5.68 -4.59
C LYS A 24 17.78 -5.01 -4.75
N GLN A 25 16.89 -5.57 -5.59
CA GLN A 25 15.55 -5.03 -5.79
C GLN A 25 14.68 -5.20 -4.53
N ILE A 26 14.67 -6.40 -3.96
CA ILE A 26 13.97 -6.69 -2.70
C ILE A 26 14.48 -5.79 -1.56
N MET A 27 15.80 -5.59 -1.48
CA MET A 27 16.39 -4.72 -0.46
C MET A 27 15.99 -3.25 -0.65
N ASN A 28 15.84 -2.79 -1.90
CA ASN A 28 15.36 -1.45 -2.20
C ASN A 28 13.88 -1.28 -1.80
N GLU A 29 13.04 -2.28 -2.09
CA GLU A 29 11.63 -2.28 -1.69
C GLU A 29 11.46 -2.33 -0.16
N LEU A 30 12.26 -3.14 0.54
CA LEU A 30 12.30 -3.15 2.01
C LEU A 30 12.72 -1.79 2.58
N THR A 31 13.66 -1.11 1.92
CA THR A 31 14.09 0.24 2.32
C THR A 31 12.95 1.25 2.11
N CYS A 32 12.21 1.14 1.00
CA CYS A 32 11.03 1.97 0.74
C CYS A 32 9.92 1.71 1.77
N TRP A 33 9.69 0.45 2.11
CA TRP A 33 8.74 0.06 3.15
C TRP A 33 9.15 0.56 4.55
N LYS A 34 10.45 0.49 4.89
CA LYS A 34 10.97 1.09 6.13
C LYS A 34 10.73 2.61 6.15
N LYS A 35 10.90 3.30 5.02
CA LYS A 35 10.61 4.73 4.91
C LYS A 35 9.11 5.01 5.11
N SER A 36 8.23 4.16 4.59
CA SER A 36 6.77 4.31 4.81
C SER A 36 6.40 4.19 6.29
N LEU A 37 7.04 3.27 7.01
CA LEU A 37 6.89 3.17 8.47
C LEU A 37 7.41 4.41 9.23
N MET A 38 8.31 5.19 8.65
CA MET A 38 8.77 6.46 9.23
C MET A 38 7.97 7.67 8.71
N LEU A 39 6.93 7.44 7.90
CA LEU A 39 6.16 8.48 7.20
C LEU A 39 7.02 9.37 6.30
N THR A 40 8.20 8.90 5.91
CA THR A 40 9.08 9.61 4.99
C THR A 40 8.59 9.35 3.56
N PRO A 41 8.30 10.40 2.77
CA PRO A 41 7.82 10.22 1.41
C PRO A 41 8.85 9.49 0.56
N VAL A 42 8.36 8.63 -0.33
CA VAL A 42 9.19 7.85 -1.24
C VAL A 42 8.97 8.37 -2.66
N ASP A 43 10.06 8.70 -3.34
CA ASP A 43 10.04 9.14 -4.72
C ASP A 43 9.59 8.01 -5.65
N MET A 44 8.48 8.23 -6.36
CA MET A 44 7.87 7.32 -7.34
C MET A 44 8.85 6.86 -8.42
N LYS A 45 9.85 7.67 -8.78
CA LYS A 45 10.86 7.34 -9.82
C LYS A 45 11.83 6.27 -9.35
N VAL A 46 12.06 6.16 -8.05
CA VAL A 46 12.97 5.17 -7.43
C VAL A 46 12.26 3.84 -7.19
N ILE A 47 10.92 3.87 -7.16
CA ILE A 47 10.08 2.69 -6.93
C ILE A 47 9.91 1.95 -8.25
N THR A 48 10.59 0.80 -8.39
CA THR A 48 10.46 -0.13 -9.52
C THR A 48 9.91 -1.48 -9.03
N PRO A 49 8.65 -1.54 -8.60
CA PRO A 49 8.13 -2.70 -7.91
C PRO A 49 7.76 -3.79 -8.91
N GLN A 50 8.08 -5.03 -8.57
CA GLN A 50 7.64 -6.18 -9.35
C GLN A 50 6.27 -6.66 -8.89
N VAL A 51 5.49 -7.28 -9.79
CA VAL A 51 4.15 -7.79 -9.45
C VAL A 51 4.19 -8.76 -8.27
N TYR A 52 5.17 -9.67 -8.24
CA TYR A 52 5.30 -10.61 -7.12
C TYR A 52 5.58 -9.91 -5.79
N SER A 53 6.26 -8.75 -5.82
CA SER A 53 6.55 -8.00 -4.61
C SER A 53 5.28 -7.38 -4.03
N VAL A 54 4.45 -6.79 -4.89
CA VAL A 54 3.13 -6.26 -4.49
C VAL A 54 2.28 -7.36 -3.85
N LEU A 55 2.21 -8.53 -4.50
CA LEU A 55 1.46 -9.68 -3.97
C LEU A 55 2.05 -10.16 -2.63
N PHE A 56 3.37 -10.26 -2.53
CA PHE A 56 4.05 -10.68 -1.31
C PHE A 56 3.82 -9.69 -0.15
N PHE A 57 3.96 -8.39 -0.38
CA PHE A 57 3.72 -7.37 0.64
C PHE A 57 2.26 -7.32 1.09
N ALA A 58 1.29 -7.51 0.18
CA ALA A 58 -0.12 -7.59 0.55
C ALA A 58 -0.39 -8.81 1.44
N LEU A 59 0.20 -9.95 1.10
CA LEU A 59 0.11 -11.17 1.91
C LEU A 59 0.77 -10.95 3.29
N PHE A 60 1.94 -10.32 3.32
CA PHE A 60 2.64 -10.01 4.54
C PHE A 60 1.85 -9.07 5.47
N LEU A 61 1.25 -7.99 4.93
CA LEU A 61 0.35 -7.11 5.69
C LEU A 61 -0.86 -7.85 6.24
N SER A 62 -1.48 -8.70 5.42
CA SER A 62 -2.64 -9.51 5.83
C SER A 62 -2.29 -10.47 6.95
N LEU A 63 -1.12 -11.10 6.86
CA LEU A 63 -0.59 -12.00 7.88
C LEU A 63 -0.27 -11.24 9.18
N GLN A 64 0.28 -10.03 9.08
CA GLN A 64 0.46 -9.17 10.25
C GLN A 64 -0.86 -8.84 10.93
N VAL A 65 -1.86 -8.34 10.17
CA VAL A 65 -3.20 -8.06 10.71
C VAL A 65 -3.74 -9.29 11.44
N TYR A 66 -3.63 -10.47 10.83
CA TYR A 66 -4.06 -11.72 11.45
C TYR A 66 -3.28 -12.09 12.73
N ILE A 67 -1.96 -11.96 12.73
CA ILE A 67 -1.14 -12.23 13.93
C ILE A 67 -1.51 -11.29 15.07
N PHE A 68 -1.75 -10.01 14.77
CA PHE A 68 -2.18 -9.06 15.80
C PHE A 68 -3.59 -9.38 16.33
N THR A 69 -4.47 -9.99 15.54
CA THR A 69 -5.83 -10.37 15.99
C THR A 69 -5.88 -11.73 16.70
N LEU A 70 -4.86 -12.59 16.54
CA LEU A 70 -4.77 -13.93 17.16
C LEU A 70 -4.98 -13.96 18.68
N PRO A 71 -4.35 -13.08 19.50
CA PRO A 71 -4.55 -13.11 20.95
C PRO A 71 -6.02 -12.99 21.34
N PHE A 72 -6.80 -12.19 20.61
CA PHE A 72 -8.23 -12.02 20.84
C PHE A 72 -9.05 -13.25 20.43
N LEU A 73 -8.65 -13.93 19.35
CA LEU A 73 -9.24 -15.19 18.92
C LEU A 73 -8.99 -16.31 19.94
N PHE A 74 -7.80 -16.36 20.53
CA PHE A 74 -7.44 -17.31 21.59
C PHE A 74 -8.22 -17.06 22.88
N THR A 75 -8.32 -15.81 23.34
CA THR A 75 -9.04 -15.48 24.59
C THR A 75 -10.53 -15.78 24.52
N ASN A 76 -11.12 -15.75 23.32
CA ASN A 76 -12.55 -16.01 23.13
C ASN A 76 -12.86 -17.49 22.81
N GLY A 77 -11.86 -18.38 22.74
CA GLY A 77 -12.07 -19.83 22.57
C GLY A 77 -12.49 -20.29 21.17
N ILE A 78 -12.37 -19.45 20.13
CA ILE A 78 -12.95 -19.67 18.79
C ILE A 78 -11.85 -20.07 17.80
N PHE A 79 -11.10 -21.12 18.13
CA PHE A 79 -10.14 -21.69 17.19
C PHE A 79 -10.81 -22.70 16.25
N SER A 80 -11.57 -22.19 15.28
CA SER A 80 -11.91 -22.96 14.08
C SER A 80 -10.89 -22.64 12.99
N GLY A 81 -10.00 -23.58 12.69
CA GLY A 81 -8.91 -23.40 11.72
C GLY A 81 -9.38 -23.02 10.30
N ILE A 82 -10.62 -23.40 9.93
CA ILE A 82 -11.21 -23.04 8.62
C ILE A 82 -11.57 -21.55 8.58
N ASN A 83 -12.03 -20.97 9.69
CA ASN A 83 -12.38 -19.55 9.76
C ASN A 83 -11.14 -18.65 9.65
N SER A 84 -9.99 -19.15 10.10
CA SER A 84 -8.71 -18.43 10.14
C SER A 84 -8.13 -18.15 8.75
N ILE A 85 -8.13 -19.16 7.87
CA ILE A 85 -7.59 -19.04 6.51
C ILE A 85 -8.47 -18.11 5.67
N VAL A 86 -9.79 -18.23 5.80
CA VAL A 86 -10.75 -17.35 5.12
C VAL A 86 -10.52 -15.90 5.52
N SER A 87 -10.27 -15.61 6.80
CA SER A 87 -9.98 -14.25 7.26
C SER A 87 -8.70 -13.65 6.66
N ILE A 88 -7.60 -14.42 6.61
CA ILE A 88 -6.37 -13.96 5.96
C ILE A 88 -6.61 -13.66 4.49
N PHE A 89 -7.35 -14.54 3.79
CA PHE A 89 -7.67 -14.37 2.38
C PHE A 89 -8.52 -13.12 2.14
N VAL A 90 -9.50 -12.83 3.00
CA VAL A 90 -10.32 -11.61 2.88
C VAL A 90 -9.48 -10.35 3.05
N PHE A 91 -8.63 -10.26 4.07
CA PHE A 91 -7.71 -9.12 4.22
C PHE A 91 -6.79 -8.95 3.02
N TYR A 92 -6.26 -10.06 2.51
CA TYR A 92 -5.43 -10.07 1.31
C TYR A 92 -6.17 -9.50 0.10
N MET A 93 -7.40 -9.95 -0.15
CA MET A 93 -8.21 -9.44 -1.25
C MET A 93 -8.55 -7.96 -1.07
N ILE A 94 -8.85 -7.50 0.15
CA ILE A 94 -9.09 -6.07 0.45
C ILE A 94 -7.87 -5.24 0.07
N PHE A 95 -6.67 -5.60 0.55
CA PHE A 95 -5.45 -4.84 0.26
C PHE A 95 -5.08 -4.86 -1.24
N ILE A 96 -5.25 -5.99 -1.92
CA ILE A 96 -5.02 -6.09 -3.36
C ILE A 96 -6.01 -5.21 -4.13
N ILE A 97 -7.31 -5.36 -3.89
CA ILE A 97 -8.34 -4.58 -4.59
C ILE A 97 -8.11 -3.09 -4.35
N TYR A 98 -7.90 -2.68 -3.10
CA TYR A 98 -7.62 -1.28 -2.77
C TYR A 98 -6.37 -0.76 -3.50
N SER A 99 -5.26 -1.50 -3.47
CA SER A 99 -4.00 -1.01 -4.04
C SER A 99 -4.07 -0.86 -5.55
N PHE A 100 -4.71 -1.80 -6.25
CA PHE A 100 -4.90 -1.73 -7.69
C PHE A 100 -5.94 -0.68 -8.08
N LEU A 101 -7.10 -0.63 -7.42
CA LEU A 101 -8.16 0.32 -7.75
C LEU A 101 -7.72 1.76 -7.41
N GLY A 102 -7.14 1.97 -6.23
CA GLY A 102 -6.58 3.25 -5.80
C GLY A 102 -5.46 3.70 -6.72
N GLY A 103 -4.50 2.81 -7.01
CA GLY A 103 -3.40 3.09 -7.94
C GLY A 103 -3.90 3.48 -9.34
N TYR A 104 -4.98 2.86 -9.82
CA TYR A 104 -5.62 3.20 -11.08
C TYR A 104 -6.22 4.62 -11.06
N PHE A 105 -7.00 4.95 -10.03
CA PHE A 105 -7.58 6.29 -9.88
C PHE A 105 -6.50 7.37 -9.77
N TYR A 106 -5.47 7.14 -8.94
CA TYR A 106 -4.37 8.09 -8.77
C TYR A 106 -3.60 8.34 -10.07
N ARG A 107 -3.32 7.28 -10.83
CA ARG A 107 -2.67 7.41 -12.14
C ARG A 107 -3.53 8.19 -13.13
N LEU A 108 -4.83 7.89 -13.18
CA LEU A 108 -5.78 8.55 -14.09
C LEU A 108 -5.90 10.05 -13.80
N PHE A 109 -5.88 10.45 -12.51
CA PHE A 109 -5.95 11.85 -12.12
C PHE A 109 -4.67 12.63 -12.40
N LEU A 110 -3.50 12.08 -12.06
CA LEU A 110 -2.23 12.81 -12.20
C LEU A 110 -1.74 12.90 -13.65
N LYS A 111 -2.23 12.02 -14.55
CA LYS A 111 -1.82 11.95 -15.97
C LYS A 111 -0.31 11.89 -16.17
N LYS A 112 0.44 11.46 -15.15
CA LYS A 112 1.90 11.36 -15.10
C LYS A 112 2.40 10.04 -15.75
N GLU A 113 1.80 9.68 -16.88
CA GLU A 113 1.96 8.34 -17.47
C GLU A 113 3.40 8.01 -17.92
N ASN A 114 4.20 9.04 -18.22
CA ASN A 114 5.56 8.88 -18.69
C ASN A 114 6.62 8.84 -17.57
N ASP A 115 6.28 9.32 -16.36
CA ASP A 115 7.27 9.51 -15.29
C ASP A 115 7.36 8.31 -14.32
N SER A 116 6.32 7.49 -14.25
CA SER A 116 6.20 6.44 -13.23
C SER A 116 5.35 5.27 -13.72
N SER A 117 5.78 4.06 -13.37
CA SER A 117 5.05 2.84 -13.74
C SER A 117 3.74 2.74 -12.95
N TYR A 118 2.70 2.13 -13.53
CA TYR A 118 1.45 1.84 -12.81
C TYR A 118 1.68 1.11 -11.48
N LEU A 119 2.60 0.15 -11.47
CA LEU A 119 2.92 -0.62 -10.27
C LEU A 119 3.52 0.25 -9.15
N SER A 120 4.16 1.37 -9.47
CA SER A 120 4.65 2.33 -8.47
C SER A 120 3.48 2.97 -7.69
N TYR A 121 2.38 3.32 -8.38
CA TYR A 121 1.16 3.81 -7.74
C TYR A 121 0.55 2.74 -6.82
N VAL A 122 0.47 1.50 -7.31
CA VAL A 122 -0.05 0.35 -6.54
C VAL A 122 0.80 0.10 -5.29
N ALA A 123 2.13 0.12 -5.41
CA ALA A 123 3.04 -0.10 -4.29
C ALA A 123 2.90 1.00 -3.23
N VAL A 124 2.73 2.27 -3.62
CA VAL A 124 2.54 3.37 -2.67
C VAL A 124 1.23 3.25 -1.91
N CYS A 125 0.14 2.86 -2.56
CA CYS A 125 -1.12 2.54 -1.86
C CYS A 125 -0.90 1.44 -0.82
N LEU A 126 -0.18 0.38 -1.19
CA LEU A 126 0.12 -0.71 -0.27
C LEU A 126 1.01 -0.28 0.91
N TYR A 127 1.99 0.58 0.68
CA TYR A 127 2.85 1.15 1.72
C TYR A 127 2.07 2.06 2.69
N ALA A 128 1.05 2.76 2.20
CA ALA A 128 0.16 3.57 3.04
C ALA A 128 -0.59 2.73 4.08
N CYS A 129 -0.87 1.46 3.76
CA CYS A 129 -1.51 0.50 4.66
C CYS A 129 -0.57 -0.10 5.73
N SER A 130 0.70 0.33 5.81
CA SER A 130 1.69 -0.22 6.75
C SER A 130 1.28 -0.13 8.23
N TYR A 131 0.45 0.85 8.58
CA TYR A 131 -0.08 1.03 9.94
C TYR A 131 -1.37 0.25 10.22
N ALA A 132 -1.97 -0.39 9.20
CA ALA A 132 -3.23 -1.11 9.34
C ALA A 132 -3.19 -2.20 10.43
N PRO A 133 -2.14 -3.04 10.57
CA PRO A 133 -2.10 -4.07 11.61
C PRO A 133 -2.24 -3.50 13.03
N VAL A 134 -1.55 -2.40 13.32
CA VAL A 134 -1.57 -1.75 14.64
C VAL A 134 -2.92 -1.06 14.87
N CYS A 135 -3.45 -0.34 13.89
CA CYS A 135 -4.74 0.33 14.01
C CYS A 135 -5.89 -0.67 14.19
N VAL A 136 -5.91 -1.77 13.43
CA VAL A 136 -6.91 -2.84 13.57
C VAL A 136 -6.80 -3.50 14.95
N PHE A 137 -5.59 -3.77 15.42
CA PHE A 137 -5.36 -4.30 16.77
C PHE A 137 -5.96 -3.41 17.86
N LEU A 138 -5.62 -2.11 17.84
CA LEU A 138 -6.11 -1.14 18.82
C LEU A 138 -7.63 -0.97 18.72
N THR A 139 -8.19 -1.10 17.52
CA THR A 139 -9.64 -1.05 17.30
C THR A 139 -10.36 -2.19 18.03
N ILE A 140 -9.81 -3.41 17.95
CA ILE A 140 -10.37 -4.58 18.63
C ILE A 140 -10.21 -4.45 20.15
N LEU A 141 -9.05 -3.95 20.61
CA LEU A 141 -8.77 -3.77 22.04
C LEU A 141 -9.72 -2.74 22.69
N LEU A 142 -9.99 -1.62 22.01
CA LEU A 142 -10.73 -0.47 22.57
C LEU A 142 -12.21 -0.44 22.16
N LYS A 143 -12.67 -1.42 21.37
CA LYS A 143 -14.08 -1.61 20.96
C LYS A 143 -14.73 -0.33 20.42
N MET A 144 -15.67 0.25 21.17
CA MET A 144 -16.45 1.43 20.80
C MET A 144 -15.58 2.67 20.54
N VAL A 145 -14.44 2.81 21.22
CA VAL A 145 -13.48 3.91 21.00
C VAL A 145 -12.51 3.60 19.85
N GLY A 146 -12.49 2.35 19.40
CA GLY A 146 -11.62 1.84 18.33
C GLY A 146 -11.77 2.57 16.99
N PHE A 147 -12.94 3.16 16.70
CA PHE A 147 -13.17 3.90 15.45
C PHE A 147 -12.16 5.04 15.24
N ILE A 148 -11.61 5.62 16.32
CA ILE A 148 -10.62 6.69 16.24
C ILE A 148 -9.32 6.20 15.58
N PHE A 149 -8.92 4.95 15.81
CA PHE A 149 -7.70 4.37 15.22
C PHE A 149 -7.88 4.02 13.74
N ILE A 150 -9.08 3.63 13.36
CA ILE A 150 -9.47 3.45 11.95
C ILE A 150 -9.48 4.81 11.23
N LEU A 151 -10.03 5.85 11.84
CA LEU A 151 -9.97 7.22 11.29
C LEU A 151 -8.51 7.69 11.16
N ALA A 152 -7.69 7.46 12.18
CA ALA A 152 -6.27 7.81 12.16
C ALA A 152 -5.53 7.09 11.03
N LEU A 153 -5.84 5.81 10.76
CA LEU A 153 -5.29 5.07 9.63
C LEU A 153 -5.60 5.75 8.29
N ALA A 154 -6.85 6.20 8.10
CA ALA A 154 -7.26 6.90 6.89
C ALA A 154 -6.48 8.21 6.69
N LEU A 155 -6.33 9.00 7.76
CA LEU A 155 -5.59 10.27 7.72
C LEU A 155 -4.09 10.06 7.45
N ILE A 156 -3.50 9.04 8.07
CA ILE A 156 -2.10 8.67 7.85
C ILE A 156 -1.89 8.22 6.40
N ALA A 157 -2.77 7.35 5.89
CA ALA A 157 -2.71 6.88 4.51
C ALA A 157 -2.88 8.03 3.52
N GLN A 158 -3.87 8.92 3.74
CA GLN A 158 -4.10 10.11 2.94
C GLN A 158 -2.87 11.02 2.92
N PHE A 159 -2.29 11.31 4.09
CA PHE A 159 -1.08 12.13 4.19
C PHE A 159 0.09 11.51 3.43
N TYR A 160 0.34 10.21 3.63
CA TYR A 160 1.46 9.51 3.01
C TYR A 160 1.31 9.45 1.48
N ILE A 161 0.12 9.08 1.00
CA ILE A 161 -0.20 9.00 -0.43
C ILE A 161 -0.08 10.36 -1.09
N SER A 162 -0.67 11.40 -0.48
CA SER A 162 -0.57 12.76 -1.00
C SER A 162 0.89 13.21 -1.07
N SER A 163 1.67 12.97 -0.02
CA SER A 163 3.10 13.35 0.02
C SER A 163 3.94 12.62 -1.04
N CYS A 164 3.69 11.34 -1.30
CA CYS A 164 4.44 10.56 -2.28
C CYS A 164 4.02 10.86 -3.73
N LEU A 165 2.71 10.98 -3.99
CA LEU A 165 2.17 11.17 -5.33
C LEU A 165 2.31 12.59 -5.86
N THR A 166 2.26 13.58 -4.96
CA THR A 166 2.42 14.99 -5.34
C THR A 166 3.88 15.43 -5.37
N MET A 167 4.81 14.55 -4.95
CA MET A 167 6.24 14.80 -5.03
C MET A 167 6.63 15.07 -6.49
N ASP A 168 7.29 16.21 -6.72
CA ASP A 168 7.64 16.74 -8.04
C ASP A 168 6.44 16.87 -9.03
N TYR A 169 5.21 16.97 -8.53
CA TYR A 169 4.04 17.25 -9.37
C TYR A 169 3.58 18.69 -9.16
N ASN A 170 3.76 19.51 -10.19
CA ASN A 170 3.25 20.88 -10.17
C ASN A 170 1.81 20.88 -10.68
N PHE A 171 0.87 20.97 -9.75
CA PHE A 171 -0.53 21.22 -10.10
C PHE A 171 -0.66 22.58 -10.79
N THR A 172 -1.38 22.62 -11.91
CA THR A 172 -1.64 23.85 -12.67
C THR A 172 -2.65 24.77 -11.99
N ASN A 173 -3.54 24.22 -11.14
CA ASN A 173 -4.61 24.97 -10.50
C ASN A 173 -4.85 24.47 -9.05
N THR A 174 -5.19 25.38 -8.13
CA THR A 174 -5.57 25.06 -6.75
C THR A 174 -6.82 24.18 -6.68
N ARG A 175 -7.73 24.30 -7.66
CA ARG A 175 -8.89 23.41 -7.80
C ARG A 175 -8.48 21.95 -7.96
N ASP A 176 -7.44 21.68 -8.74
CA ASP A 176 -7.03 20.31 -9.05
C ASP A 176 -6.35 19.66 -7.83
N ILE A 177 -5.63 20.45 -7.02
CA ILE A 177 -5.10 20.04 -5.70
C ILE A 177 -6.26 19.63 -4.77
N PHE A 178 -7.30 20.45 -4.71
CA PHE A 178 -8.47 20.18 -3.87
C PHE A 178 -9.21 18.91 -4.32
N ILE A 179 -9.46 18.75 -5.63
CA ILE A 179 -10.12 17.56 -6.19
C ILE A 179 -9.29 16.30 -5.92
N PHE A 180 -7.97 16.37 -6.11
CA PHE A 180 -7.07 15.26 -5.81
C PHE A 180 -7.16 14.87 -4.32
N SER A 181 -7.05 15.86 -3.43
CA SER A 181 -7.14 15.62 -1.97
C SER A 181 -8.48 15.03 -1.55
N LEU A 182 -9.59 15.51 -2.14
CA LEU A 182 -10.93 14.98 -1.91
C LEU A 182 -11.04 13.53 -2.39
N MET A 183 -10.52 13.22 -3.58
CA MET A 183 -10.53 11.86 -4.14
C MET A 183 -9.70 10.90 -3.29
N THR A 184 -8.47 11.29 -2.90
CA THR A 184 -7.64 10.52 -1.97
C THR A 184 -8.39 10.25 -0.68
N MET A 185 -9.00 11.28 -0.08
CA MET A 185 -9.80 11.13 1.12
C MET A 185 -10.94 10.11 0.92
N ILE A 186 -11.73 10.22 -0.15
CA ILE A 186 -12.84 9.28 -0.43
C ILE A 186 -12.33 7.83 -0.55
N ILE A 187 -11.22 7.62 -1.26
CA ILE A 187 -10.62 6.28 -1.45
C ILE A 187 -10.13 5.71 -0.11
N GLU A 188 -9.45 6.51 0.72
CA GLU A 188 -9.01 6.09 2.04
C GLU A 188 -10.19 5.77 2.95
N PHE A 189 -11.20 6.64 3.00
CA PHE A 189 -12.41 6.41 3.79
C PHE A 189 -13.16 5.14 3.35
N ALA A 190 -13.17 4.81 2.05
CA ALA A 190 -13.76 3.57 1.55
C ALA A 190 -12.99 2.34 2.08
N LEU A 191 -11.65 2.36 2.03
CA LEU A 191 -10.81 1.29 2.56
C LEU A 191 -11.08 1.04 4.05
N VAL A 192 -10.98 2.09 4.86
CA VAL A 192 -11.17 1.94 6.32
C VAL A 192 -12.60 1.57 6.69
N SER A 193 -13.61 2.00 5.94
CA SER A 193 -14.99 1.57 6.16
C SER A 193 -15.15 0.07 5.92
N VAL A 194 -14.58 -0.46 4.84
CA VAL A 194 -14.61 -1.91 4.54
C VAL A 194 -13.87 -2.70 5.62
N LEU A 195 -12.68 -2.24 6.03
CA LEU A 195 -11.92 -2.86 7.12
C LEU A 195 -12.70 -2.84 8.43
N GLN A 196 -13.32 -1.71 8.78
CA GLN A 196 -14.09 -1.57 10.01
C GLN A 196 -15.31 -2.48 10.02
N VAL A 197 -16.08 -2.55 8.92
CA VAL A 197 -17.23 -3.45 8.80
C VAL A 197 -16.78 -4.89 8.99
N TYR A 198 -15.67 -5.30 8.37
CA TYR A 198 -15.17 -6.66 8.50
C TYR A 198 -14.71 -6.99 9.93
N VAL A 199 -13.92 -6.09 10.54
CA VAL A 199 -13.45 -6.24 11.93
C VAL A 199 -14.64 -6.26 12.91
N LEU A 200 -15.61 -5.36 12.76
CA LEU A 200 -16.77 -5.32 13.63
C LEU A 200 -17.67 -6.54 13.46
N SER A 201 -17.88 -7.00 12.22
CA SER A 201 -18.66 -8.21 11.92
C SER A 201 -18.03 -9.46 12.53
N SER A 202 -16.70 -9.57 12.45
CA SER A 202 -15.97 -10.68 13.07
C SER A 202 -16.04 -10.62 14.61
N VAL A 203 -16.07 -9.44 15.23
CA VAL A 203 -16.25 -9.30 16.69
C VAL A 203 -17.71 -9.55 17.14
N ILE A 204 -18.72 -9.08 16.38
CA ILE A 204 -20.14 -9.24 16.75
C ILE A 204 -20.56 -10.71 16.70
N VAL A 205 -20.20 -11.44 15.64
CA VAL A 205 -20.49 -12.88 15.50
C VAL A 205 -19.87 -13.69 16.66
N GLN A 206 -18.76 -13.23 17.23
CA GLN A 206 -18.10 -13.83 18.41
C GLN A 206 -18.85 -13.58 19.73
N SER A 207 -19.53 -12.43 19.87
CA SER A 207 -20.32 -12.12 21.07
C SER A 207 -21.60 -12.95 21.19
N SER A 208 -22.19 -13.36 20.07
CA SER A 208 -23.42 -14.17 20.04
C SER A 208 -23.19 -15.67 20.27
N THR A 209 -21.96 -16.16 20.12
CA THR A 209 -21.60 -17.59 20.27
C THR A 209 -21.09 -17.94 21.66
N SER A 210 -20.76 -16.95 22.50
CA SER A 210 -20.29 -17.15 23.89
C SER A 210 -21.41 -17.13 24.94
N THR A 211 -22.68 -17.01 24.52
CA THR A 211 -23.87 -16.97 25.39
C THR A 211 -24.74 -18.24 25.33
N ILE A 212 -24.19 -19.38 24.91
CA ILE A 212 -24.88 -20.70 24.95
C ILE A 212 -24.07 -21.66 25.81
#